data_AF-A0A545B0F6-F1
#
_entry.id   AF-A0A545B0F6-F1
#
_cell.length_a   1.000
_cell.length_b   1.000
_cell.length_c   1.000
_cell.angle_alpha   90.00
_cell.angle_beta   90.00
_cell.angle_gamma   90.00
#
_symmetry.space_group_name_H-M   'P 1'
#
loop_
_entity.id
_entity.type
_entity.pdbx_description
1 polymer ?
#
loop_
_entity_poly.entity_id
_entity_poly.type
_entity_poly.pdbx_seq_one_letter_code
_entity_poly.pdbx_strand_id
1 'polypeptide(L)'
;MAHRDHPEEGCASATFATDAGRDGAATQAEYQRGLEGYFGAITDLVLESASQSGVDLTPEQAREQAIALFSQLVGALVLSRAVVRASPALADEILEANTSHLKQP
;
A
#
# COMPACT_ATOMS: atom_id res chain seq x y z
N MET A 1 -3.16 -12.90 2.77
CA MET A 1 -2.37 -13.77 3.66
C MET A 1 -1.02 -14.15 3.05
N ALA A 2 -0.94 -14.65 1.81
CA ALA A 2 0.34 -15.05 1.17
C ALA A 2 1.48 -14.01 1.30
N HIS A 3 1.22 -12.72 1.05
CA HIS A 3 2.23 -11.67 1.20
C HIS A 3 2.69 -11.43 2.65
N ARG A 4 1.82 -11.60 3.64
CA ARG A 4 2.19 -11.42 5.06
C ARG A 4 3.16 -12.51 5.50
N ASP A 5 2.81 -13.76 5.17
CA ASP A 5 3.47 -14.97 5.67
C ASP A 5 4.78 -15.28 4.92
N HIS A 6 4.93 -14.71 3.72
CA HIS A 6 6.13 -14.79 2.90
C HIS A 6 6.64 -13.37 2.57
N PRO A 7 7.39 -12.72 3.48
CA PRO A 7 7.98 -11.41 3.21
C PRO A 7 8.94 -11.39 2.00
N GLU A 8 9.47 -12.55 1.62
CA GLU A 8 10.29 -12.83 0.45
C GLU A 8 9.49 -13.02 -0.85
N GLU A 9 8.19 -13.33 -0.77
CA GLU A 9 7.32 -13.62 -1.94
C GLU A 9 6.24 -12.56 -2.20
N GLY A 10 6.27 -11.38 -1.56
CA GLY A 10 5.31 -10.33 -1.90
C GLY A 10 5.90 -8.92 -2.00
N CYS A 11 5.02 -7.91 -2.10
CA CYS A 11 5.36 -6.51 -2.41
C CYS A 11 6.59 -6.02 -1.61
N ALA A 12 7.70 -5.85 -2.33
CA ALA A 12 8.99 -5.47 -1.79
C ALA A 12 8.90 -4.22 -0.90
N SER A 13 7.95 -3.32 -1.19
CA SER A 13 7.75 -2.09 -0.42
C SER A 13 7.43 -2.31 1.06
N ALA A 14 6.76 -3.40 1.48
CA ALA A 14 6.46 -3.61 2.90
C ALA A 14 7.69 -4.00 3.74
N THR A 15 8.67 -4.67 3.11
CA THR A 15 9.94 -5.06 3.75
C THR A 15 10.99 -3.96 3.54
N PHE A 16 10.99 -3.32 2.37
CA PHE A 16 11.96 -2.30 1.99
C PHE A 16 11.62 -0.91 2.57
N ALA A 17 10.36 -0.58 2.84
CA ALA A 17 9.99 0.70 3.47
C ALA A 17 10.63 0.88 4.85
N THR A 18 10.83 -0.19 5.60
CA THR A 18 11.46 -0.15 6.94
C THR A 18 12.99 -0.08 6.88
N ASP A 19 13.61 -0.53 5.78
CA ASP A 19 15.08 -0.61 5.64
C ASP A 19 15.67 0.50 4.75
N ALA A 20 14.92 1.02 3.77
CA ALA A 20 15.37 2.07 2.85
C ALA A 20 15.77 3.38 3.57
N GLY A 21 15.24 3.64 4.76
CA GLY A 21 15.63 4.79 5.59
C GLY A 21 17.00 4.63 6.27
N ARG A 22 17.49 3.38 6.40
CA ARG A 22 18.81 3.07 6.98
C ARG A 22 19.91 2.99 5.92
N ASP A 23 19.52 2.75 4.68
CA ASP A 23 20.42 2.74 3.53
C ASP A 23 20.60 4.16 2.96
N GLY A 24 21.81 4.44 2.45
CA GLY A 24 22.20 5.76 1.97
C GLY A 24 21.35 6.30 0.81
N ALA A 25 21.57 7.55 0.44
CA ALA A 25 20.75 8.30 -0.54
C ALA A 25 20.50 7.59 -1.88
N ALA A 26 21.43 6.73 -2.34
CA ALA A 26 21.25 5.95 -3.57
C ALA A 26 20.09 4.93 -3.47
N THR A 27 19.96 4.24 -2.33
CA THR A 27 18.86 3.29 -2.11
C THR A 27 17.52 4.01 -2.00
N GLN A 28 17.52 5.19 -1.35
CA GLN A 28 16.32 6.02 -1.25
C GLN A 28 15.85 6.52 -2.63
N ALA A 29 16.78 6.84 -3.53
CA ALA A 29 16.44 7.27 -4.90
C ALA A 29 15.78 6.15 -5.71
N GLU A 30 16.30 4.92 -5.65
CA GLU A 30 15.66 3.78 -6.31
C GLU A 30 14.29 3.46 -5.69
N TYR A 31 14.16 3.58 -4.37
CA TYR A 31 12.88 3.39 -3.70
C TYR A 31 11.86 4.46 -4.10
N GLN A 32 12.27 5.73 -4.15
CA GLN A 32 11.44 6.83 -4.66
C GLN A 32 10.95 6.55 -6.08
N ARG A 33 11.82 6.07 -6.97
CA ARG A 33 11.43 5.70 -8.34
C ARG A 33 10.37 4.59 -8.36
N GLY A 34 10.49 3.60 -7.48
CA GLY A 34 9.47 2.58 -7.29
C GLY A 34 8.13 3.15 -6.79
N LEU A 35 8.17 4.04 -5.80
CA LEU A 35 6.98 4.71 -5.26
C LEU A 35 6.24 5.51 -6.33
N GLU A 36 6.93 6.28 -7.17
CA GLU A 36 6.30 7.02 -8.26
C GLU A 36 5.60 6.08 -9.25
N GLY A 37 6.18 4.90 -9.54
CA GLY A 37 5.54 3.88 -10.35
C GLY A 37 4.24 3.34 -9.73
N TYR A 38 4.25 3.02 -8.43
CA TYR A 38 3.05 2.58 -7.72
C TYR A 38 1.98 3.67 -7.66
N PHE A 39 2.36 4.90 -7.33
CA PHE A 39 1.43 6.02 -7.25
C PHE A 39 0.80 6.31 -8.61
N GLY A 40 1.57 6.29 -9.70
CA GLY A 40 1.05 6.44 -11.05
C GLY A 40 -0.01 5.37 -11.37
N ALA A 41 0.34 4.09 -11.19
CA ALA A 41 -0.57 2.98 -11.50
C ALA A 41 -1.88 3.02 -10.68
N ILE A 42 -1.81 3.37 -9.39
CA ILE A 42 -3.00 3.50 -8.54
C ILE A 42 -3.80 4.74 -8.92
N THR A 43 -3.14 5.85 -9.27
CA THR A 43 -3.81 7.08 -9.74
C THR A 43 -4.65 6.79 -10.99
N ASP A 44 -4.08 6.09 -11.97
CA ASP A 44 -4.78 5.70 -13.19
C ASP A 44 -6.01 4.84 -12.88
N LEU A 45 -5.89 3.88 -11.97
CA LEU A 45 -7.01 3.03 -11.55
C LEU A 45 -8.11 3.83 -10.85
N VAL A 46 -7.74 4.78 -9.99
CA VAL A 46 -8.69 5.66 -9.28
C VAL A 46 -9.44 6.55 -10.27
N LEU A 47 -8.73 7.14 -11.25
CA LEU A 47 -9.35 7.95 -12.31
C LEU A 47 -10.28 7.11 -13.19
N GLU A 48 -9.87 5.89 -13.57
CA GLU A 48 -10.70 4.98 -14.34
C GLU A 48 -12.00 4.65 -13.59
N SER A 49 -11.90 4.29 -12.31
CA SER A 49 -13.08 4.01 -11.47
C SER A 49 -14.01 5.22 -11.32
N ALA A 50 -13.45 6.42 -11.10
CA ALA A 50 -14.21 7.65 -11.01
C ALA A 50 -14.97 7.94 -12.32
N SER A 51 -14.31 7.75 -13.46
CA SER A 51 -14.92 7.94 -14.78
C SER A 51 -16.09 6.98 -15.03
N GLN A 52 -15.95 5.71 -14.63
CA GLN A 52 -17.00 4.68 -14.76
C GLN A 52 -18.19 4.98 -13.85
N SER A 53 -17.94 5.59 -12.69
CA SER A 53 -18.95 5.93 -11.68
C SER A 53 -19.56 7.32 -11.88
N GLY A 54 -19.12 8.07 -12.89
CA GLY A 54 -19.58 9.45 -13.15
C GLY A 54 -19.15 10.45 -12.08
N VAL A 55 -18.11 10.13 -11.31
CA VAL A 55 -17.52 11.02 -10.30
C VAL A 55 -16.49 11.92 -10.98
N ASP A 56 -16.63 13.22 -10.79
CA ASP A 56 -15.61 14.18 -11.23
C ASP A 56 -14.46 14.18 -10.22
N LEU A 57 -13.27 13.80 -10.67
CA LEU A 57 -12.08 13.67 -9.85
C LEU A 57 -10.88 14.19 -10.63
N THR A 58 -10.14 15.15 -10.06
CA THR A 58 -8.95 15.66 -10.73
C THR A 58 -7.76 14.69 -10.60
N PRO A 59 -6.78 14.74 -11.52
CA PRO A 59 -5.55 13.94 -11.40
C PRO A 59 -4.82 14.15 -10.06
N GLU A 60 -4.82 15.36 -9.52
CA GLU A 60 -4.21 15.66 -8.22
C GLU A 60 -4.94 14.95 -7.07
N GLN A 61 -6.27 14.99 -7.06
CA GLN A 61 -7.08 14.30 -6.04
C GLN A 61 -6.92 12.79 -6.12
N ALA A 62 -6.88 12.24 -7.34
CA ALA A 62 -6.63 10.83 -7.57
C ALA A 62 -5.22 10.42 -7.08
N ARG A 63 -4.21 11.26 -7.29
CA ARG A 63 -2.85 11.02 -6.80
C ARG A 63 -2.76 11.08 -5.28
N GLU A 64 -3.45 12.03 -4.64
CA GLU A 64 -3.54 12.07 -3.18
C GLU A 64 -4.17 10.79 -2.61
N GLN A 65 -5.27 10.33 -3.22
CA GLN A 65 -5.92 9.08 -2.84
C GLN A 65 -5.02 7.87 -3.08
N ALA A 66 -4.24 7.86 -4.17
CA ALA A 66 -3.29 6.80 -4.47
C ALA A 66 -2.20 6.67 -3.39
N ILE A 67 -1.64 7.80 -2.95
CA ILE A 67 -0.63 7.84 -1.88
C ILE A 67 -1.23 7.37 -0.56
N ALA A 68 -2.42 7.85 -0.21
CA ALA A 68 -3.11 7.46 1.01
C ALA A 68 -3.37 5.94 1.02
N LEU A 69 -3.93 5.41 -0.07
CA LEU A 69 -4.24 3.99 -0.20
C LEU A 69 -2.99 3.12 -0.10
N PHE A 70 -1.93 3.48 -0.82
CA PHE A 70 -0.66 2.76 -0.75
C PHE A 70 -0.09 2.76 0.68
N SER A 71 -0.11 3.92 1.34
CA SER A 71 0.36 4.07 2.72
C SER A 71 -0.45 3.23 3.70
N GLN A 72 -1.78 3.17 3.55
CA GLN A 72 -2.67 2.34 4.35
C GLN A 72 -2.36 0.85 4.18
N LEU A 73 -2.17 0.39 2.94
CA LEU A 73 -1.84 -1.01 2.64
C LEU A 73 -0.50 -1.42 3.26
N VAL A 74 0.54 -0.58 3.11
CA VAL A 74 1.86 -0.83 3.72
C VAL A 74 1.76 -0.82 5.24
N GLY A 75 1.09 0.18 5.83
CA GLY A 75 0.91 0.28 7.28
C GLY A 75 0.18 -0.93 7.87
N ALA A 76 -0.88 -1.39 7.21
CA ALA A 76 -1.64 -2.57 7.62
C ALA A 76 -0.78 -3.84 7.64
N LEU A 77 0.06 -4.03 6.61
CA LEU A 77 0.98 -5.16 6.55
C LEU A 77 2.04 -5.11 7.66
N VAL A 78 2.61 -3.92 7.92
CA VAL A 78 3.59 -3.71 9.00
C VAL A 78 2.98 -4.03 10.36
N LEU A 79 1.80 -3.49 10.66
CA LEU A 79 1.10 -3.72 11.93
C LEU A 79 0.68 -5.18 12.11
N SER A 80 0.14 -5.81 11.06
CA SER A 80 -0.25 -7.23 11.08
C SER A 80 0.93 -8.13 11.41
N ARG A 81 2.09 -7.93 10.77
CA ARG A 81 3.33 -8.68 11.03
C ARG A 81 3.86 -8.45 12.45
N ALA A 82 3.73 -7.25 12.98
CA ALA A 82 4.21 -6.92 14.33
C ALA A 82 3.50 -7.72 15.43
N VAL A 83 2.23 -8.11 15.20
CA VAL A 83 1.40 -8.76 16.23
C VAL A 83 1.10 -10.23 15.96
N VAL A 84 1.34 -10.76 14.76
CA VAL A 84 0.89 -12.10 14.33
C VAL A 84 1.31 -13.24 15.26
N ARG A 85 2.50 -13.18 15.86
CA ARG A 85 2.96 -14.23 16.81
C ARG A 85 2.26 -14.16 18.16
N ALA A 86 1.86 -12.97 18.61
CA ALA A 86 1.21 -12.74 19.89
C ALA A 86 -0.32 -12.85 19.79
N SER A 87 -0.90 -12.41 18.68
CA SER A 87 -2.34 -12.46 18.41
C SER A 87 -2.60 -12.60 16.90
N PRO A 88 -2.73 -13.84 16.39
CA PRO A 88 -3.06 -14.09 14.98
C PRO A 88 -4.40 -13.47 14.58
N ALA A 89 -5.41 -13.53 15.46
CA ALA A 89 -6.74 -12.99 15.19
C ALA A 89 -6.71 -11.46 14.95
N LEU A 90 -5.95 -10.71 15.78
CA LEU A 90 -5.78 -9.27 15.58
C LEU A 90 -4.99 -8.97 14.30
N ALA A 91 -3.98 -9.80 13.97
CA ALA A 91 -3.23 -9.64 12.73
C ALA A 91 -4.12 -9.80 11.49
N ASP A 92 -5.10 -10.70 11.54
CA ASP A 92 -6.10 -10.90 10.48
C ASP A 92 -7.08 -9.72 10.43
N GLU A 93 -7.60 -9.28 11.58
CA GLU A 93 -8.51 -8.14 11.70
C GLU A 93 -7.94 -6.86 11.07
N ILE A 94 -6.65 -6.57 11.30
CA ILE A 94 -5.95 -5.41 10.70
C ILE A 94 -5.95 -5.47 9.17
N LEU A 95 -5.78 -6.65 8.59
CA LEU A 95 -5.78 -6.84 7.12
C LEU A 95 -7.21 -6.79 6.55
N GLU A 96 -8.17 -7.35 7.27
CA GLU A 96 -9.59 -7.33 6.88
C GLU A 96 -10.16 -5.91 6.86
N ALA A 97 -9.78 -5.09 7.84
CA ALA A 97 -10.17 -3.68 7.91
C ALA A 97 -9.73 -2.89 6.65
N ASN A 98 -8.57 -3.22 6.08
CA ASN A 98 -8.02 -2.51 4.91
C ASN A 98 -8.49 -3.09 3.57
N THR A 99 -8.82 -4.38 3.51
CA THR A 99 -9.39 -4.99 2.29
C THR A 99 -10.89 -4.71 2.13
N SER A 100 -11.61 -4.42 3.21
CA SER A 100 -13.04 -4.08 3.16
C SER A 100 -13.29 -2.67 2.59
N HIS A 101 -12.38 -1.73 2.80
CA HIS A 101 -12.45 -0.38 2.22
C HIS A 101 -12.12 -0.35 0.72
N LEU A 102 -11.33 -1.31 0.23
CA LEU A 102 -11.03 -1.49 -1.20
C LEU A 102 -12.18 -2.12 -2.01
N LYS A 103 -13.18 -2.69 -1.34
CA LYS A 103 -14.34 -3.35 -1.95
C LYS A 103 -15.58 -2.47 -2.02
N GLN A 104 -15.51 -1.23 -1.52
CA GLN A 104 -16.64 -0.32 -1.64
C GLN A 104 -16.63 0.33 -3.04
N PRO A 105 -17.75 0.23 -3.77
CA PRO A 105 -17.88 0.77 -5.12
C PRO A 105 -17.89 2.30 -5.15
#